data_AF-A0A171DIY6-F1
#
_entry.id   AF-A0A171DIY6-F1
#
_cell.length_a   1.000
_cell.length_b   1.000
_cell.length_c   1.000
_cell.angle_alpha   90.00
_cell.angle_beta   90.00
_cell.angle_gamma   90.00
#
_symmetry.space_group_name_H-M   'P 1'
#
loop_
_entity.id
_entity.type
_entity.pdbx_description
1 polymer ?
#
loop_
_entity_poly.entity_id
_entity_poly.type
_entity_poly.pdbx_seq_one_letter_code
_entity_poly.pdbx_strand_id
1 'polypeptide(L)'
;MTVINSYEDIMHQHRSTPWRHGVMDEVFPPEVRAQVLAAVSQGTPLKQVMEKHGLSDEVAYGRARWDGDWERQLYSALLDGRNPDLRHGRAWTYAKYRCRCPECQATQPGCTAAQRFLQQHRPAPARPACG
;
A
#
# COMPACT_ATOMS: atom_id res chain seq x y z
N MET A 1 -2.47 4.21 -26.34
CA MET A 1 -1.63 3.86 -25.18
C MET A 1 -2.39 2.84 -24.35
N THR A 2 -2.09 1.56 -24.55
CA THR A 2 -2.83 0.46 -23.92
C THR A 2 -2.17 0.18 -22.57
N VAL A 3 -2.79 0.64 -21.49
CA VAL A 3 -2.42 0.20 -20.14
C VAL A 3 -2.98 -1.22 -20.01
N ILE A 4 -2.16 -2.23 -20.30
CA ILE A 4 -2.52 -3.62 -20.05
C ILE A 4 -1.33 -4.28 -19.38
N ASN A 5 -1.42 -4.35 -18.07
CA ASN A 5 -0.87 -5.40 -17.22
C ASN A 5 -1.60 -5.26 -15.88
N SER A 6 -2.86 -5.70 -15.87
CA SER A 6 -3.56 -5.94 -14.61
C SER A 6 -2.71 -6.90 -13.76
N TYR A 7 -2.74 -6.76 -12.43
CA TYR A 7 -2.12 -7.77 -11.56
C TYR A 7 -2.61 -9.17 -11.92
N GLU A 8 -3.89 -9.31 -12.31
CA GLU A 8 -4.46 -10.56 -12.77
C GLU A 8 -3.87 -11.05 -14.09
N ASP A 9 -3.51 -10.18 -15.05
CA ASP A 9 -2.86 -10.56 -16.31
C ASP A 9 -1.45 -11.09 -16.08
N ILE A 10 -0.66 -10.37 -15.26
CA ILE A 10 0.68 -10.79 -14.83
C ILE A 10 0.56 -12.15 -14.11
N MET A 11 -0.42 -12.31 -13.24
CA MET A 11 -0.61 -13.53 -12.47
C MET A 11 -1.19 -14.70 -13.30
N HIS A 12 -2.00 -14.42 -14.33
CA HIS A 12 -2.53 -15.43 -15.24
C HIS A 12 -1.48 -15.99 -16.20
N GLN A 13 -0.56 -15.13 -16.66
CA GLN A 13 0.56 -15.53 -17.52
C GLN A 13 1.61 -16.37 -16.75
N HIS A 14 1.73 -16.17 -15.43
CA HIS A 14 2.78 -16.80 -14.59
C HIS A 14 2.22 -17.68 -13.46
N ARG A 15 1.54 -18.78 -13.83
CA ARG A 15 0.80 -19.67 -12.91
C ARG A 15 1.63 -20.45 -11.87
N SER A 16 2.97 -20.51 -11.94
CA SER A 16 3.83 -21.27 -11.00
C SER A 16 4.46 -20.40 -9.90
N THR A 17 4.29 -20.80 -8.63
CA THR A 17 4.54 -19.99 -7.40
C THR A 17 5.99 -19.52 -7.16
N PRO A 18 7.05 -20.31 -7.43
CA PRO A 18 8.44 -19.87 -7.17
C PRO A 18 8.95 -18.82 -8.17
N TRP A 19 8.36 -18.75 -9.36
CA TRP A 19 8.73 -17.81 -10.44
C TRP A 19 8.11 -16.41 -10.24
N ARG A 20 7.26 -16.24 -9.22
CA ARG A 20 6.52 -14.99 -8.94
C ARG A 20 7.39 -13.86 -8.38
N HIS A 21 8.54 -14.15 -7.74
CA HIS A 21 9.42 -13.11 -7.21
C HIS A 21 10.33 -12.51 -8.28
N GLY A 22 10.96 -13.35 -9.12
CA GLY A 22 11.84 -12.89 -10.20
C GLY A 22 11.11 -12.02 -11.21
N VAL A 23 9.93 -12.47 -11.68
CA VAL A 23 9.09 -11.68 -12.60
C VAL A 23 8.60 -10.39 -11.94
N MET A 24 8.31 -10.40 -10.62
CA MET A 24 7.89 -9.18 -9.93
C MET A 24 9.04 -8.19 -9.72
N ASP A 25 10.28 -8.66 -9.53
CA ASP A 25 11.44 -7.77 -9.48
C ASP A 25 11.81 -7.21 -10.87
N GLU A 26 11.50 -7.93 -11.95
CA GLU A 26 11.59 -7.40 -13.32
C GLU A 26 10.50 -6.36 -13.62
N VAL A 27 9.26 -6.64 -13.21
CA VAL A 27 8.09 -5.77 -13.46
C VAL A 27 8.03 -4.58 -12.51
N PHE A 28 8.48 -4.76 -11.26
CA PHE A 28 8.47 -3.74 -10.21
C PHE A 28 9.82 -3.65 -9.50
N PRO A 29 10.85 -3.16 -10.22
CA PRO A 29 12.22 -3.17 -9.75
C PRO A 29 12.44 -2.23 -8.55
N PRO A 30 13.49 -2.44 -7.74
CA PRO A 30 13.79 -1.65 -6.55
C PRO A 30 13.82 -0.13 -6.79
N GLU A 31 14.28 0.31 -7.95
CA GLU A 31 14.38 1.72 -8.31
C GLU A 31 12.99 2.33 -8.48
N VAL A 32 12.07 1.62 -9.15
CA VAL A 32 10.68 2.04 -9.32
C VAL A 32 9.97 2.03 -7.96
N ARG A 33 10.25 1.04 -7.11
CA ARG A 33 9.76 0.98 -5.73
C ARG A 33 10.16 2.21 -4.92
N ALA A 34 11.43 2.60 -4.96
CA ALA A 34 11.93 3.78 -4.27
C ALA A 34 11.26 5.07 -4.77
N GLN A 35 11.07 5.20 -6.09
CA GLN A 35 10.38 6.34 -6.70
C GLN A 35 8.91 6.40 -6.28
N VAL A 36 8.23 5.25 -6.22
CA VAL A 36 6.86 5.15 -5.72
C VAL A 36 6.76 5.62 -4.28
N LEU A 37 7.64 5.15 -3.38
CA LEU A 37 7.65 5.57 -1.98
C LEU A 37 7.87 7.08 -1.83
N ALA A 38 8.82 7.64 -2.57
CA ALA A 38 9.14 9.07 -2.52
C ALA A 38 7.97 9.94 -3.01
N ALA A 39 7.31 9.56 -4.11
CA ALA A 39 6.19 10.34 -4.64
C ALA A 39 4.94 10.22 -3.76
N VAL A 40 4.69 9.04 -3.19
CA VAL A 40 3.56 8.80 -2.30
C VAL A 40 3.74 9.52 -0.97
N SER A 41 4.95 9.57 -0.40
CA SER A 41 5.21 10.34 0.83
C SER A 41 5.05 11.85 0.65
N GLN A 42 5.12 12.35 -0.58
CA GLN A 42 4.81 13.74 -0.94
C GLN A 42 3.32 13.97 -1.20
N GLY A 43 2.48 12.95 -1.04
CA GLY A 43 1.03 13.02 -1.21
C GLY A 43 0.54 12.78 -2.63
N THR A 44 1.40 12.30 -3.53
CA THR A 44 0.94 11.86 -4.85
C THR A 44 0.11 10.58 -4.67
N PRO A 45 -1.11 10.50 -5.22
CA PRO A 45 -1.92 9.28 -5.15
C PRO A 45 -1.17 8.08 -5.75
N LEU A 46 -1.11 6.96 -5.00
CA LEU A 46 -0.39 5.75 -5.43
C LEU A 46 -0.77 5.31 -6.84
N LYS A 47 -2.07 5.32 -7.16
CA LYS A 47 -2.58 4.98 -8.51
C LYS A 47 -1.90 5.82 -9.60
N GLN A 48 -1.82 7.13 -9.39
CA GLN A 48 -1.21 8.06 -10.35
C GLN A 48 0.29 7.78 -10.53
N VAL A 49 1.01 7.49 -9.44
CA VAL A 49 2.44 7.19 -9.53
C VAL A 49 2.68 5.86 -10.25
N MET A 50 1.89 4.82 -9.93
CA MET A 50 2.01 3.51 -10.57
C MET A 50 1.67 3.59 -12.06
N GLU A 51 0.63 4.34 -12.44
CA GLU A 51 0.26 4.58 -13.85
C GLU A 51 1.39 5.28 -14.63
N LYS A 52 2.15 6.19 -14.01
CA LYS A 52 3.33 6.81 -14.61
C LYS A 52 4.42 5.78 -14.96
N HIS A 53 4.48 4.69 -14.23
CA HIS A 53 5.38 3.55 -14.49
C HIS A 53 4.74 2.46 -15.35
N GLY A 54 3.52 2.65 -15.85
CA GLY A 54 2.81 1.64 -16.63
C GLY A 54 2.28 0.46 -15.82
N LEU A 55 2.14 0.63 -14.50
CA LEU A 55 1.75 -0.41 -13.56
C LEU A 55 0.40 -0.08 -12.87
N SER A 56 -0.32 -1.12 -12.44
CA SER A 56 -1.51 -0.98 -11.60
C SER A 56 -1.13 -0.80 -10.11
N ASP A 57 -1.94 -0.08 -9.32
CA ASP A 57 -1.75 0.03 -7.86
C ASP A 57 -1.88 -1.33 -7.15
N GLU A 58 -2.56 -2.28 -7.77
CA GLU A 58 -2.65 -3.67 -7.32
C GLU A 58 -1.30 -4.37 -7.27
N VAL A 59 -0.34 -4.00 -8.12
CA VAL A 59 1.02 -4.55 -8.11
C VAL A 59 1.72 -4.19 -6.79
N ALA A 60 1.65 -2.93 -6.39
CA ALA A 60 2.22 -2.45 -5.14
C ALA A 60 1.58 -3.12 -3.91
N TYR A 61 0.25 -3.25 -3.90
CA TYR A 61 -0.47 -3.93 -2.83
C TYR A 61 -0.27 -5.45 -2.83
N GLY A 62 -0.16 -6.06 -4.00
CA GLY A 62 0.12 -7.49 -4.17
C GLY A 62 1.47 -7.86 -3.57
N ARG A 63 2.50 -7.02 -3.82
CA ARG A 63 3.83 -7.17 -3.23
C ARG A 63 3.81 -7.05 -1.70
N ALA A 64 3.04 -6.11 -1.16
CA ALA A 64 2.90 -5.90 0.29
C ALA A 64 2.33 -7.13 1.04
N ARG A 65 1.63 -8.05 0.35
CA ARG A 65 1.12 -9.28 0.98
C ARG A 65 2.20 -10.28 1.38
N TRP A 66 3.39 -10.21 0.79
CA TRP A 66 4.48 -11.18 1.01
C TRP A 66 5.84 -10.55 1.29
N ASP A 67 6.05 -9.27 0.92
CA ASP A 67 7.19 -8.48 1.33
C ASP A 67 6.77 -7.52 2.47
N GLY A 68 7.01 -7.95 3.70
CA GLY A 68 6.66 -7.17 4.89
C GLY A 68 7.48 -5.89 5.06
N ASP A 69 8.68 -5.81 4.49
CA ASP A 69 9.50 -4.59 4.56
C ASP A 69 8.92 -3.54 3.62
N TRP A 70 8.54 -3.96 2.41
CA TRP A 70 7.79 -3.13 1.47
C TRP A 70 6.44 -2.69 2.00
N GLU A 71 5.68 -3.58 2.66
CA GLU A 71 4.40 -3.21 3.29
C GLU A 71 4.58 -2.06 4.27
N ARG A 72 5.55 -2.17 5.19
CA ARG A 72 5.82 -1.13 6.19
C ARG A 72 6.23 0.19 5.54
N GLN A 73 7.12 0.14 4.55
CA GLN A 73 7.57 1.34 3.84
C GLN A 73 6.43 2.03 3.08
N LEU A 74 5.64 1.25 2.34
CA LEU A 74 4.50 1.75 1.58
C LEU A 74 3.46 2.41 2.49
N TYR A 75 3.16 1.77 3.63
CA TYR A 75 2.17 2.31 4.55
C TYR A 75 2.69 3.56 5.25
N SER A 76 3.97 3.59 5.65
CA SER A 76 4.60 4.81 6.17
C SER A 76 4.48 5.95 5.15
N ALA A 77 4.87 5.72 3.90
CA ALA A 77 4.77 6.72 2.85
C ALA A 77 3.32 7.21 2.63
N LEU A 78 2.34 6.31 2.67
CA LEU A 78 0.91 6.68 2.54
C LEU A 78 0.40 7.50 3.73
N LEU A 79 0.97 7.32 4.93
CA LEU A 79 0.68 8.16 6.08
C LEU A 79 1.38 9.52 5.97
N ASP A 80 2.63 9.56 5.50
CA ASP A 80 3.39 10.81 5.35
C ASP A 80 2.75 11.74 4.31
N GLY A 81 2.34 11.17 3.17
CA GLY A 81 1.65 11.91 2.10
C GLY A 81 0.15 12.09 2.33
N ARG A 82 -0.35 11.83 3.54
CA ARG A 82 -1.77 11.90 3.85
C ARG A 82 -2.27 13.34 3.68
N ASN A 83 -3.22 13.53 2.77
CA ASN A 83 -3.88 14.83 2.61
C ASN A 83 -4.71 15.18 3.87
N PRO A 84 -4.38 16.24 4.62
CA PRO A 84 -5.06 16.60 5.87
C PRO A 84 -6.48 17.15 5.66
N ASP A 85 -6.78 17.68 4.48
CA ASP A 85 -8.07 18.29 4.15
C ASP A 85 -9.15 17.24 3.85
N LEU A 86 -8.74 15.99 3.60
CA LEU A 86 -9.67 14.89 3.41
C LEU A 86 -10.24 14.43 4.75
N ARG A 87 -11.56 14.24 4.80
CA ARG A 87 -12.20 13.63 5.96
C ARG A 87 -11.98 12.11 5.95
N HIS A 88 -10.90 11.69 6.59
CA HIS A 88 -10.50 10.29 6.77
C HIS A 88 -11.50 9.51 7.63
N GLY A 89 -11.36 8.18 7.66
CA GLY A 89 -12.28 7.32 8.41
C GLY A 89 -13.68 7.28 7.83
N ARG A 90 -13.82 7.44 6.51
CA ARG A 90 -15.08 7.24 5.78
C ARG A 90 -14.88 6.28 4.63
N ALA A 91 -15.84 5.38 4.45
CA ALA A 91 -15.84 4.40 3.36
C ALA A 91 -15.67 5.07 1.97
N TRP A 92 -16.29 6.24 1.76
CA TRP A 92 -16.13 6.99 0.51
C TRP A 92 -14.74 7.59 0.33
N THR A 93 -14.11 8.11 1.40
CA THR A 93 -12.75 8.66 1.32
C THR A 93 -11.76 7.55 1.00
N TYR A 94 -11.94 6.38 1.62
CA TYR A 94 -11.20 5.17 1.27
C TYR A 94 -11.46 4.75 -0.20
N ALA A 95 -12.71 4.68 -0.65
CA ALA A 95 -13.03 4.23 -2.01
C ALA A 95 -12.51 5.18 -3.10
N LYS A 96 -12.66 6.49 -2.89
CA LYS A 96 -12.32 7.53 -3.88
C LYS A 96 -10.82 7.83 -3.91
N TYR A 97 -10.19 7.97 -2.76
CA TYR A 97 -8.78 8.38 -2.66
C TYR A 97 -7.84 7.21 -2.39
N ARG A 98 -8.38 5.99 -2.22
CA ARG A 98 -7.61 4.77 -1.92
C ARG A 98 -6.66 4.94 -0.74
N CYS A 99 -7.01 5.85 0.18
CA CYS A 99 -6.21 6.15 1.35
C CYS A 99 -6.21 4.93 2.28
N ARG A 100 -5.03 4.46 2.67
CA ARG A 100 -4.83 3.29 3.52
C ARG A 100 -4.39 3.67 4.93
N CYS A 101 -4.63 4.90 5.39
CA CYS A 101 -4.37 5.25 6.79
C CYS A 101 -5.22 4.35 7.73
N PRO A 102 -4.82 4.15 9.00
CA PRO A 102 -5.50 3.24 9.91
C PRO A 102 -7.00 3.53 10.04
N GLU A 103 -7.37 4.80 10.04
CA GLU A 103 -8.75 5.27 10.09
C GLU A 103 -9.55 4.83 8.86
N CYS A 104 -9.01 5.02 7.64
CA CYS A 104 -9.67 4.61 6.41
C CYS A 104 -9.76 3.08 6.27
N GLN A 105 -8.74 2.35 6.72
CA GLN A 105 -8.78 0.88 6.75
C GLN A 105 -9.85 0.33 7.70
N ALA A 106 -10.05 0.97 8.86
CA ALA A 106 -11.08 0.57 9.82
C ALA A 106 -12.51 0.67 9.26
N THR A 107 -12.73 1.37 8.15
CA THR A 107 -14.05 1.48 7.50
C THR A 107 -14.35 0.45 6.43
N GLN A 108 -13.41 -0.47 6.13
CA GLN A 108 -13.67 -1.56 5.21
C GLN A 108 -14.63 -2.59 5.85
N PRO A 109 -15.79 -2.90 5.22
CA PRO A 109 -16.63 -4.01 5.68
C PRO A 109 -15.86 -5.34 5.49
N GLY A 110 -15.61 -6.05 6.60
CA GLY A 110 -14.94 -7.35 6.63
C GLY A 110 -13.59 -7.44 7.38
N CYS A 111 -13.15 -6.41 8.12
CA CYS A 111 -11.77 -6.34 8.59
C CYS A 111 -11.50 -6.91 10.00
N THR A 112 -10.99 -8.15 10.05
CA THR A 112 -10.11 -8.67 11.12
C THR A 112 -8.63 -8.25 10.91
N ALA A 113 -8.27 -7.75 9.72
CA ALA A 113 -6.90 -7.32 9.39
C ALA A 113 -6.54 -5.92 9.93
N ALA A 114 -7.50 -4.98 9.99
CA ALA A 114 -7.32 -3.66 10.61
C ALA A 114 -7.09 -3.77 12.13
N GLN A 115 -7.75 -4.72 12.80
CA GLN A 115 -7.45 -5.08 14.20
C GLN A 115 -6.01 -5.56 14.36
N ARG A 116 -5.50 -6.37 13.41
CA ARG A 116 -4.15 -6.93 13.46
C ARG A 116 -3.07 -5.86 13.29
N PHE A 117 -3.24 -4.93 12.35
CA PHE A 117 -2.31 -3.80 12.16
C PHE A 117 -2.30 -2.86 13.39
N LEU A 118 -3.48 -2.52 13.94
CA LEU A 118 -3.57 -1.71 15.16
C LEU A 118 -2.99 -2.41 16.39
N GLN A 119 -3.06 -3.74 16.46
CA GLN A 119 -2.51 -4.52 17.56
C GLN A 119 -0.98 -4.70 17.46
N GLN A 120 -0.43 -4.73 16.24
CA GLN A 120 1.01 -4.84 15.98
C GLN A 120 1.75 -3.49 16.05
N HIS A 121 1.06 -2.38 15.76
CA HIS A 121 1.64 -1.04 15.74
C HIS A 121 1.07 -0.10 16.81
N ARG A 122 0.44 -0.65 17.87
CA ARG A 122 0.06 0.15 19.03
C ARG A 122 1.34 0.66 19.70
N PRO A 123 1.51 1.98 19.92
CA PRO A 123 2.61 2.45 20.75
C PRO A 123 2.45 1.82 22.14
N ALA A 124 3.56 1.33 22.70
CA ALA A 124 3.57 0.77 24.05
C ALA A 124 2.92 1.78 25.01
N PRO A 125 2.07 1.35 25.97
CA PRO A 125 1.54 2.28 26.95
C PRO A 125 2.72 2.99 27.63
N ALA A 126 2.68 4.32 27.65
CA ALA A 126 3.66 5.10 28.38
C ALA A 126 3.74 4.53 29.81
N ARG A 127 4.94 4.13 30.24
CA ARG A 127 5.16 3.67 31.61
C ARG A 127 4.60 4.74 32.53
N PRO A 128 3.73 4.42 33.51
CA PRO A 128 3.30 5.42 34.47
C PRO A 128 4.56 5.98 35.13
N ALA A 129 4.71 7.31 35.07
CA ALA A 129 5.72 8.01 35.84
C ALA A 129 5.38 7.79 37.32
N CYS A 130 6.05 6.84 37.96
CA CYS A 130 6.06 6.76 39.41
C CYS A 130 6.87 7.95 39.91
N GLY A 131 6.20 8.82 40.67
CA GLY A 131 6.84 9.83 41.52
C GLY A 131 7.48 9.23 42.76
#